data_AF-A0A0Q6EYY6-F1
#
_entry.id   AF-A0A0Q6EYY6-F1
#
_cell.length_a   1.000
_cell.length_b   1.000
_cell.length_c   1.000
_cell.angle_alpha   90.00
_cell.angle_beta   90.00
_cell.angle_gamma   90.00
#
_symmetry.space_group_name_H-M   'P 1'
#
loop_
_entity.id
_entity.type
_entity.pdbx_description
1 polymer ?
#
loop_
_entity_poly.entity_id
_entity_poly.type
_entity_poly.pdbx_seq_one_letter_code
_entity_poly.pdbx_strand_id
1 'polypeptide(L)'
;MTPTPLTGAKWTSDKIVTTITWSFATLPGDLVTFASPITATAFRDATRAAFSVWEKLAAIDFVEIADTLESNIRLGWSNIDLRGNTLATATWRYASTTLVEAEIEFDRDEAWRPSSATATSPNFYATAVHEIGHAIGLGHSDDRTSIMYPYQTNVTTPSVADIQAVQSLYGVPDNPAANAVYRFFNQDNGVHFYTASIAERDAVKAALPQYQYEGPAFALPDQALTDVDVFRFYNADTNAHFYTASAAERDYVQRTLPDFQYEGPAFEAFSDAGANGEHHAVYRFYRPDTGTHFYTASADEKAHVENTFPTYHYEGVAYFV
;
A
#
# COMPACT_ATOMS: atom_id res chain seq x y z
N MET A 1 25.58 -9.92 10.27
CA MET A 1 24.98 -9.50 8.99
C MET A 1 25.75 -8.30 8.49
N THR A 2 26.13 -8.30 7.21
CA THR A 2 26.72 -7.15 6.54
C THR A 2 25.63 -6.13 6.22
N PRO A 3 25.81 -4.83 6.48
CA PRO A 3 24.83 -3.81 6.12
C PRO A 3 24.63 -3.76 4.59
N THR A 4 23.40 -3.52 4.15
CA THR A 4 23.13 -3.24 2.73
C THR A 4 23.73 -1.86 2.39
N PRO A 5 24.61 -1.75 1.39
CA PRO A 5 25.18 -0.47 0.97
C PRO A 5 24.12 0.52 0.50
N LEU A 6 24.42 1.81 0.59
CA LEU A 6 23.60 2.89 0.02
C LEU A 6 24.30 3.47 -1.21
N THR A 7 23.55 3.91 -2.20
CA THR A 7 24.11 4.63 -3.36
C THR A 7 24.45 6.08 -3.03
N GLY A 8 23.96 6.59 -1.89
CA GLY A 8 24.20 7.96 -1.41
C GLY A 8 23.25 9.01 -1.99
N ALA A 9 22.38 8.63 -2.92
CA ALA A 9 21.31 9.48 -3.45
C ALA A 9 19.96 9.04 -2.88
N LYS A 10 19.07 10.01 -2.56
CA LYS A 10 17.70 9.73 -2.12
C LYS A 10 16.70 10.73 -2.67
N TRP A 11 15.44 10.34 -2.74
CA TRP A 11 14.35 11.28 -2.97
C TRP A 11 14.20 12.21 -1.75
N THR A 12 13.92 13.48 -1.98
CA THR A 12 13.68 14.45 -0.90
C THR A 12 12.29 15.04 -1.02
N SER A 13 11.64 15.22 0.12
CA SER A 13 10.36 15.91 0.28
C SER A 13 10.49 16.92 1.41
N ASP A 14 9.81 18.06 1.31
CA ASP A 14 9.69 19.03 2.40
C ASP A 14 8.73 18.53 3.51
N LYS A 15 8.20 17.31 3.38
CA LYS A 15 7.23 16.67 4.27
C LYS A 15 7.86 15.48 5.01
N ILE A 16 7.19 15.06 6.09
CA ILE A 16 7.56 13.90 6.91
C ILE A 16 7.54 12.58 6.09
N VAL A 17 6.63 12.46 5.11
CA VAL A 17 6.56 11.33 4.16
C VAL A 17 7.03 11.79 2.78
N THR A 18 7.84 10.96 2.12
CA THR A 18 8.33 11.24 0.77
C THR A 18 7.39 10.64 -0.28
N THR A 19 6.58 11.47 -0.92
CA THR A 19 5.74 11.04 -2.06
C THR A 19 6.62 10.87 -3.30
N ILE A 20 6.56 9.70 -3.93
CA ILE A 20 7.29 9.36 -5.15
C ILE A 20 6.27 8.87 -6.18
N THR A 21 6.15 9.59 -7.29
CA THR A 21 5.29 9.17 -8.40
C THR A 21 5.97 8.11 -9.25
N TRP A 22 5.21 7.14 -9.74
CA TRP A 22 5.74 6.14 -10.66
C TRP A 22 4.75 5.79 -11.76
N SER A 23 5.26 5.28 -12.89
CA SER A 23 4.42 4.93 -14.03
C SER A 23 4.99 3.78 -14.88
N PHE A 24 4.09 3.07 -15.57
CA PHE A 24 4.48 2.15 -16.64
C PHE A 24 4.80 2.96 -17.89
N ALA A 25 6.05 2.88 -18.36
CA ALA A 25 6.53 3.68 -19.48
C ALA A 25 5.78 3.35 -20.78
N THR A 26 5.14 4.36 -21.35
CA THR A 26 4.49 4.38 -22.66
C THR A 26 5.15 5.38 -23.63
N LEU A 27 5.92 6.32 -23.09
CA LEU A 27 6.79 7.24 -23.82
C LEU A 27 8.25 6.72 -23.77
N PRO A 28 9.12 7.13 -24.71
CA PRO A 28 10.56 6.86 -24.60
C PRO A 28 11.12 7.32 -23.24
N GLY A 29 12.14 6.62 -22.77
CA GLY A 29 12.87 7.00 -21.57
C GLY A 29 13.86 8.13 -21.84
N ASP A 30 14.21 8.86 -20.78
CA ASP A 30 15.20 9.94 -20.82
C ASP A 30 16.61 9.42 -20.42
N LEU A 31 16.67 8.26 -19.75
CA LEU A 31 17.88 7.54 -19.33
C LEU A 31 18.09 6.25 -20.13
N VAL A 32 16.99 5.52 -20.36
CA VAL A 32 16.98 4.24 -21.06
C VAL A 32 16.03 4.28 -22.25
N THR A 33 16.20 3.35 -23.19
CA THR A 33 15.31 3.24 -24.36
C THR A 33 14.36 2.07 -24.17
N PHE A 34 13.17 2.33 -23.59
CA PHE A 34 12.13 1.32 -23.46
C PHE A 34 11.70 0.79 -24.84
N ALA A 35 11.71 -0.53 -24.97
CA ALA A 35 11.22 -1.24 -26.14
C ALA A 35 9.69 -1.31 -26.18
N SER A 36 9.03 -1.47 -25.02
CA SER A 36 7.57 -1.52 -24.94
C SER A 36 7.02 -1.36 -23.52
N PRO A 37 5.77 -0.91 -23.34
CA PRO A 37 5.10 -0.88 -22.04
C PRO A 37 4.81 -2.28 -21.48
N ILE A 38 4.78 -2.40 -20.16
CA ILE A 38 4.25 -3.59 -19.47
C ILE A 38 2.73 -3.54 -19.45
N THR A 39 2.10 -4.28 -20.37
CA THR A 39 0.63 -4.26 -20.54
C THR A 39 -0.10 -5.41 -19.86
N ALA A 40 0.55 -6.57 -19.71
CA ALA A 40 -0.09 -7.75 -19.13
C ALA A 40 -0.35 -7.57 -17.64
N THR A 41 -1.61 -7.76 -17.23
CA THR A 41 -2.11 -7.51 -15.86
C THR A 41 -1.27 -8.18 -14.78
N ALA A 42 -0.87 -9.44 -14.98
CA ALA A 42 -0.10 -10.18 -13.99
C ALA A 42 1.26 -9.52 -13.66
N PHE A 43 1.94 -8.91 -14.63
CA PHE A 43 3.19 -8.20 -14.39
C PHE A 43 2.93 -6.82 -13.78
N ARG A 44 1.86 -6.12 -14.20
CA ARG A 44 1.48 -4.85 -13.56
C ARG A 44 1.13 -5.03 -12.09
N ASP A 45 0.41 -6.08 -11.75
CA ASP A 45 0.05 -6.40 -10.36
C ASP A 45 1.28 -6.79 -9.54
N ALA A 46 2.21 -7.54 -10.14
CA ALA A 46 3.50 -7.83 -9.51
C ALA A 46 4.33 -6.57 -9.25
N THR A 47 4.37 -5.61 -10.20
CA THR A 47 5.03 -4.31 -10.01
C THR A 47 4.41 -3.51 -8.85
N ARG A 48 3.07 -3.42 -8.80
CA ARG A 48 2.37 -2.74 -7.69
C ARG A 48 2.67 -3.38 -6.34
N ALA A 49 2.65 -4.70 -6.29
CA ALA A 49 3.01 -5.45 -5.09
C ALA A 49 4.46 -5.15 -4.67
N ALA A 50 5.39 -5.04 -5.62
CA ALA A 50 6.79 -4.72 -5.34
C ALA A 50 6.98 -3.29 -4.78
N PHE A 51 6.25 -2.29 -5.28
CA PHE A 51 6.25 -0.95 -4.66
C PHE A 51 5.70 -0.97 -3.23
N SER A 52 4.59 -1.71 -3.02
CA SER A 52 3.96 -1.82 -1.71
C SER A 52 4.90 -2.43 -0.65
N VAL A 53 5.85 -3.30 -1.03
CA VAL A 53 6.87 -3.83 -0.10
C VAL A 53 7.67 -2.70 0.54
N TRP A 54 8.17 -1.77 -0.26
CA TRP A 54 9.00 -0.67 0.22
C TRP A 54 8.19 0.41 0.94
N GLU A 55 6.98 0.71 0.45
CA GLU A 55 6.01 1.61 1.11
C GLU A 55 5.69 1.15 2.55
N LYS A 56 5.63 -0.16 2.79
CA LYS A 56 5.39 -0.73 4.12
C LYS A 56 6.57 -0.58 5.09
N LEU A 57 7.79 -0.43 4.57
CA LEU A 57 9.02 -0.54 5.35
C LEU A 57 9.71 0.80 5.61
N ALA A 58 9.36 1.85 4.86
CA ALA A 58 9.97 3.18 4.93
C ALA A 58 8.90 4.28 4.79
N ALA A 59 9.17 5.50 5.28
CA ALA A 59 8.26 6.66 5.15
C ALA A 59 8.21 7.21 3.70
N ILE A 60 7.71 6.38 2.79
CA ILE A 60 7.55 6.64 1.36
C ILE A 60 6.08 6.44 1.00
N ASP A 61 5.53 7.29 0.12
CA ASP A 61 4.19 7.15 -0.47
C ASP A 61 4.34 7.02 -1.99
N PHE A 62 4.21 5.79 -2.51
CA PHE A 62 4.32 5.53 -3.94
C PHE A 62 2.98 5.75 -4.63
N VAL A 63 2.95 6.63 -5.64
CA VAL A 63 1.71 6.97 -6.35
C VAL A 63 1.84 6.58 -7.82
N GLU A 64 1.10 5.54 -8.24
CA GLU A 64 0.97 5.21 -9.66
C GLU A 64 0.22 6.34 -10.38
N ILE A 65 0.83 6.90 -11.41
CA ILE A 65 0.23 7.92 -12.28
C ILE A 65 0.25 7.48 -13.74
N ALA A 66 -0.50 8.19 -14.59
CA ALA A 66 -0.33 8.08 -16.03
C ALA A 66 1.11 8.49 -16.41
N ASP A 67 1.69 7.79 -17.40
CA ASP A 67 3.09 8.05 -17.78
C ASP A 67 3.29 9.46 -18.32
N THR A 68 4.24 10.15 -17.71
CA THR A 68 4.76 11.46 -18.11
C THR A 68 6.26 11.48 -17.88
N LEU A 69 6.98 12.37 -18.57
CA LEU A 69 8.41 12.58 -18.33
C LEU A 69 8.71 13.16 -16.93
N GLU A 70 7.70 13.67 -16.24
CA GLU A 70 7.82 14.19 -14.86
C GLU A 70 7.60 13.09 -13.80
N SER A 71 7.31 11.85 -14.21
CA SER A 71 7.18 10.72 -13.26
C SER A 71 8.54 10.49 -12.59
N ASN A 72 8.58 10.36 -11.26
CA ASN A 72 9.85 10.17 -10.56
C ASN A 72 10.51 8.83 -10.93
N ILE A 73 9.72 7.76 -10.99
CA ILE A 73 10.19 6.43 -11.40
C ILE A 73 9.38 5.96 -12.62
N ARG A 74 10.07 5.57 -13.70
CA ARG A 74 9.42 4.99 -14.89
C ARG A 74 9.94 3.58 -15.11
N LEU A 75 9.08 2.66 -15.52
CA LEU A 75 9.51 1.28 -15.75
C LEU A 75 8.87 0.62 -16.98
N GLY A 76 9.63 -0.24 -17.65
CA GLY A 76 9.23 -0.83 -18.91
C GLY A 76 10.07 -2.02 -19.35
N TRP A 77 9.68 -2.61 -20.47
CA TRP A 77 10.47 -3.63 -21.15
C TRP A 77 11.53 -2.98 -22.04
N SER A 78 12.77 -3.48 -22.00
CA SER A 78 13.86 -3.08 -22.89
C SER A 78 14.52 -4.29 -23.54
N ASN A 79 15.39 -4.05 -24.53
CA ASN A 79 16.34 -5.07 -25.00
C ASN A 79 17.67 -4.76 -24.32
N ILE A 80 18.12 -5.60 -23.39
CA ILE A 80 19.34 -5.35 -22.62
C ILE A 80 20.49 -6.17 -23.25
N ASP A 81 20.43 -7.50 -23.13
CA ASP A 81 21.49 -8.39 -23.62
C ASP A 81 21.00 -9.72 -24.19
N LEU A 82 19.72 -9.76 -24.61
CA LEU A 82 18.99 -10.94 -25.05
C LEU A 82 18.72 -11.86 -23.85
N ARG A 83 18.51 -13.15 -24.10
CA ARG A 83 18.20 -14.10 -23.02
C ARG A 83 19.44 -14.52 -22.24
N GLY A 84 19.34 -14.44 -20.93
CA GLY A 84 20.39 -14.76 -19.96
C GLY A 84 21.30 -13.56 -19.69
N ASN A 85 22.01 -13.62 -18.56
CA ASN A 85 22.85 -12.54 -18.01
C ASN A 85 22.05 -11.48 -17.25
N THR A 86 21.72 -10.34 -17.86
CA THR A 86 21.16 -9.19 -17.15
C THR A 86 19.65 -9.23 -17.16
N LEU A 87 19.05 -9.48 -16.01
CA LEU A 87 17.60 -9.56 -15.89
C LEU A 87 16.92 -8.19 -15.97
N ALA A 88 17.48 -7.21 -15.27
CA ALA A 88 16.95 -5.86 -15.21
C ALA A 88 18.05 -4.89 -14.78
N THR A 89 17.80 -3.59 -14.98
CA THR A 89 18.62 -2.53 -14.42
C THR A 89 17.76 -1.38 -13.94
N ALA A 90 18.18 -0.73 -12.85
CA ALA A 90 17.73 0.59 -12.47
C ALA A 90 18.82 1.62 -12.81
N THR A 91 18.44 2.65 -13.57
CA THR A 91 19.30 3.80 -13.88
C THR A 91 18.67 5.05 -13.28
N TRP A 92 19.46 5.95 -12.71
CA TRP A 92 18.93 7.16 -12.07
C TRP A 92 19.80 8.39 -12.31
N ARG A 93 19.19 9.57 -12.20
CA ARG A 93 19.87 10.86 -12.14
C ARG A 93 19.63 11.52 -10.79
N TYR A 94 20.62 12.29 -10.37
CA TYR A 94 20.56 13.05 -9.14
C TYR A 94 21.18 14.44 -9.30
N ALA A 95 20.64 15.40 -8.55
CA ALA A 95 21.22 16.72 -8.37
C ALA A 95 21.84 16.79 -6.96
N SER A 96 23.16 16.93 -6.88
CA SER A 96 23.92 16.82 -5.63
C SER A 96 23.78 15.45 -4.95
N THR A 97 22.84 15.30 -4.01
CA THR A 97 22.52 14.04 -3.31
C THR A 97 21.04 13.66 -3.43
N THR A 98 20.27 14.44 -4.19
CA THR A 98 18.83 14.26 -4.36
C THR A 98 18.54 13.57 -5.68
N LEU A 99 17.86 12.43 -5.64
CA LEU A 99 17.30 11.78 -6.82
C LEU A 99 16.26 12.70 -7.47
N VAL A 100 16.34 12.83 -8.79
CA VAL A 100 15.40 13.63 -9.58
C VAL A 100 14.65 12.79 -10.61
N GLU A 101 15.21 11.64 -10.99
CA GLU A 101 14.67 10.75 -12.02
C GLU A 101 15.25 9.34 -11.84
N ALA A 102 14.43 8.30 -11.98
CA ALA A 102 14.89 6.92 -12.11
C ALA A 102 14.08 6.17 -13.17
N GLU A 103 14.75 5.30 -13.92
CA GLU A 103 14.16 4.43 -14.92
C GLU A 103 14.60 2.98 -14.67
N ILE A 104 13.63 2.06 -14.64
CA ILE A 104 13.85 0.63 -14.42
C ILE A 104 13.48 -0.12 -15.70
N GLU A 105 14.44 -0.83 -16.27
CA GLU A 105 14.22 -1.66 -17.44
C GLU A 105 14.35 -3.14 -17.11
N PHE A 106 13.41 -3.94 -17.62
CA PHE A 106 13.44 -5.39 -17.55
C PHE A 106 13.76 -5.94 -18.94
N ASP A 107 14.66 -6.92 -19.05
CA ASP A 107 14.95 -7.54 -20.34
C ASP A 107 13.72 -8.33 -20.82
N ARG A 108 13.16 -7.93 -21.95
CA ARG A 108 11.96 -8.55 -22.53
C ARG A 108 12.18 -9.96 -23.08
N ASP A 109 13.43 -10.34 -23.36
CA ASP A 109 13.77 -11.63 -23.98
C ASP A 109 13.87 -12.77 -22.94
N GLU A 110 13.72 -12.43 -21.66
CA GLU A 110 13.64 -13.39 -20.57
C GLU A 110 12.29 -14.11 -20.48
N ALA A 111 12.34 -15.37 -20.05
CA ALA A 111 11.14 -16.21 -19.90
C ALA A 111 10.45 -15.96 -18.55
N TRP A 112 10.06 -14.71 -18.29
CA TRP A 112 9.56 -14.24 -17.01
C TRP A 112 8.36 -15.01 -16.48
N ARG A 113 8.35 -15.18 -15.15
CA ARG A 113 7.18 -15.59 -14.37
C ARG A 113 6.80 -14.43 -13.45
N PRO A 114 5.51 -14.06 -13.35
CA PRO A 114 5.12 -12.87 -12.57
C PRO A 114 5.57 -12.89 -11.09
N SER A 115 5.48 -14.04 -10.42
CA SER A 115 5.65 -14.14 -8.96
C SER A 115 6.34 -15.43 -8.48
N SER A 116 7.03 -16.14 -9.36
CA SER A 116 7.75 -17.39 -9.02
C SER A 116 8.99 -17.54 -9.90
N ALA A 117 9.94 -18.41 -9.51
CA ALA A 117 11.07 -18.78 -10.35
C ALA A 117 10.98 -20.25 -10.76
N THR A 118 11.59 -20.59 -11.89
CA THR A 118 11.93 -21.98 -12.25
C THR A 118 13.40 -22.04 -12.66
N ALA A 119 13.94 -23.23 -12.92
CA ALA A 119 15.32 -23.40 -13.38
C ALA A 119 15.67 -22.59 -14.65
N THR A 120 14.68 -22.20 -15.45
CA THR A 120 14.88 -21.48 -16.73
C THR A 120 14.06 -20.20 -16.85
N SER A 121 13.36 -19.79 -15.78
CA SER A 121 12.47 -18.64 -15.80
C SER A 121 12.68 -17.78 -14.56
N PRO A 122 13.06 -16.51 -14.73
CA PRO A 122 13.27 -15.60 -13.62
C PRO A 122 11.95 -15.13 -12.99
N ASN A 123 12.01 -14.75 -11.71
CA ASN A 123 10.88 -14.22 -10.93
C ASN A 123 10.80 -12.70 -11.08
N PHE A 124 9.82 -12.23 -11.82
CA PHE A 124 9.63 -10.80 -12.09
C PHE A 124 9.40 -9.99 -10.82
N TYR A 125 8.51 -10.45 -9.93
CA TYR A 125 8.23 -9.76 -8.67
C TYR A 125 9.50 -9.56 -7.83
N ALA A 126 10.32 -10.60 -7.65
CA ALA A 126 11.54 -10.50 -6.86
C ALA A 126 12.55 -9.52 -7.50
N THR A 127 12.71 -9.56 -8.82
CA THR A 127 13.56 -8.61 -9.54
C THR A 127 13.00 -7.19 -9.43
N ALA A 128 11.68 -6.99 -9.54
CA ALA A 128 11.08 -5.67 -9.38
C ALA A 128 11.32 -5.09 -7.97
N VAL A 129 11.22 -5.90 -6.90
CA VAL A 129 11.55 -5.45 -5.54
C VAL A 129 13.02 -5.00 -5.45
N HIS A 130 13.93 -5.75 -6.08
CA HIS A 130 15.36 -5.41 -6.16
C HIS A 130 15.61 -4.06 -6.87
N GLU A 131 15.08 -3.90 -8.08
CA GLU A 131 15.30 -2.68 -8.86
C GLU A 131 14.63 -1.45 -8.24
N ILE A 132 13.46 -1.61 -7.60
CA ILE A 132 12.85 -0.51 -6.85
C ILE A 132 13.74 -0.11 -5.66
N GLY A 133 14.41 -1.08 -5.02
CA GLY A 133 15.42 -0.82 -3.99
C GLY A 133 16.53 0.10 -4.49
N HIS A 134 17.04 -0.14 -5.70
CA HIS A 134 17.99 0.76 -6.37
C HIS A 134 17.40 2.13 -6.67
N ALA A 135 16.17 2.19 -7.19
CA ALA A 135 15.48 3.43 -7.50
C ALA A 135 15.17 4.29 -6.25
N ILE A 136 15.27 3.73 -5.04
CA ILE A 136 15.20 4.45 -3.76
C ILE A 136 16.54 4.49 -3.01
N GLY A 137 17.66 4.25 -3.69
CA GLY A 137 18.99 4.54 -3.16
C GLY A 137 19.69 3.41 -2.41
N LEU A 138 19.19 2.18 -2.48
CA LEU A 138 19.91 1.00 -1.99
C LEU A 138 20.93 0.50 -3.03
N GLY A 139 22.08 0.03 -2.57
CA GLY A 139 23.10 -0.63 -3.38
C GLY A 139 23.05 -2.15 -3.25
N HIS A 140 23.87 -2.84 -4.05
CA HIS A 140 23.99 -4.29 -3.98
C HIS A 140 24.54 -4.77 -2.63
N SER A 141 23.95 -5.83 -2.09
CA SER A 141 24.47 -6.57 -0.94
C SER A 141 25.31 -7.76 -1.38
N ASP A 142 26.37 -8.08 -0.63
CA ASP A 142 27.14 -9.31 -0.82
C ASP A 142 26.46 -10.54 -0.17
N ASP A 143 25.38 -10.34 0.60
CA ASP A 143 24.63 -11.40 1.27
C ASP A 143 23.61 -12.04 0.34
N ARG A 144 23.77 -13.34 0.05
CA ARG A 144 22.86 -14.14 -0.79
C ARG A 144 21.42 -14.25 -0.30
N THR A 145 21.18 -13.88 0.96
CA THR A 145 19.85 -13.87 1.57
C THR A 145 19.16 -12.50 1.53
N SER A 146 19.85 -11.47 1.05
CA SER A 146 19.28 -10.13 0.82
C SER A 146 18.54 -10.06 -0.51
N ILE A 147 17.45 -9.30 -0.56
CA ILE A 147 16.77 -9.01 -1.82
C ILE A 147 17.66 -8.17 -2.74
N MET A 148 18.60 -7.41 -2.17
CA MET A 148 19.58 -6.58 -2.87
C MET A 148 20.84 -7.38 -3.31
N TYR A 149 20.85 -8.70 -3.17
CA TYR A 149 21.91 -9.51 -3.79
C TYR A 149 21.83 -9.42 -5.33
N PRO A 150 22.95 -9.13 -6.04
CA PRO A 150 22.92 -8.82 -7.48
C PRO A 150 22.52 -9.99 -8.40
N TYR A 151 22.33 -11.19 -7.87
CA TYR A 151 21.90 -12.34 -8.64
C TYR A 151 20.59 -12.88 -8.10
N GLN A 152 19.66 -13.26 -8.97
CA GLN A 152 18.39 -13.79 -8.53
C GLN A 152 18.54 -15.11 -7.74
N THR A 153 17.94 -15.15 -6.56
CA THR A 153 17.83 -16.32 -5.70
C THR A 153 16.35 -16.64 -5.43
N ASN A 154 16.07 -17.46 -4.42
CA ASN A 154 14.70 -17.72 -3.95
C ASN A 154 14.18 -16.64 -2.98
N VAL A 155 14.94 -15.58 -2.74
CA VAL A 155 14.54 -14.49 -1.84
C VAL A 155 13.51 -13.60 -2.54
N THR A 156 12.40 -13.33 -1.87
CA THR A 156 11.31 -12.48 -2.38
C THR A 156 10.93 -11.34 -1.41
N THR A 157 11.67 -11.19 -0.32
CA THR A 157 11.39 -10.22 0.74
C THR A 157 12.67 -9.52 1.18
N PRO A 158 12.64 -8.22 1.50
CA PRO A 158 13.80 -7.52 2.05
C PRO A 158 14.32 -8.16 3.34
N SER A 159 15.64 -8.21 3.47
CA SER A 159 16.29 -8.65 4.71
C SER A 159 16.26 -7.55 5.76
N VAL A 160 16.62 -7.88 7.01
CA VAL A 160 16.77 -6.90 8.09
C VAL A 160 17.76 -5.79 7.71
N ALA A 161 18.84 -6.11 7.00
CA ALA A 161 19.83 -5.13 6.55
C ALA A 161 19.26 -4.18 5.49
N ASP A 162 18.42 -4.68 4.58
CA ASP A 162 17.74 -3.88 3.56
C ASP A 162 16.74 -2.92 4.20
N ILE A 163 15.98 -3.39 5.19
CA ILE A 163 15.02 -2.60 5.97
C ILE A 163 15.74 -1.46 6.71
N GLN A 164 16.82 -1.78 7.43
CA GLN A 164 17.60 -0.77 8.15
C GLN A 164 18.21 0.27 7.20
N ALA A 165 18.67 -0.16 6.04
CA ALA A 165 19.24 0.72 5.03
C ALA A 165 18.19 1.71 4.48
N VAL A 166 17.01 1.21 4.07
CA VAL A 166 15.96 2.10 3.54
C VAL A 166 15.41 3.04 4.62
N GLN A 167 15.27 2.57 5.86
CA GLN A 167 14.84 3.39 6.99
C GLN A 167 15.87 4.46 7.36
N SER A 168 17.16 4.24 7.11
CA SER A 168 18.18 5.27 7.30
C SER A 168 18.08 6.42 6.29
N LEU A 169 17.53 6.15 5.09
CA LEU A 169 17.34 7.15 4.04
C LEU A 169 16.06 7.97 4.23
N TYR A 170 14.97 7.28 4.52
CA TYR A 170 13.62 7.85 4.50
C TYR A 170 12.98 7.95 5.88
N GLY A 171 13.61 7.40 6.92
CA GLY A 171 13.00 7.20 8.22
C GLY A 171 12.28 5.85 8.30
N VAL A 172 12.07 5.40 9.53
CA VAL A 172 10.97 4.47 9.78
C VAL A 172 9.68 5.14 9.31
N PRO A 173 8.67 4.39 8.85
CA PRO A 173 7.35 4.95 8.65
C PRO A 173 6.92 5.65 9.94
N ASP A 174 6.97 6.99 9.99
CA ASP A 174 6.40 7.79 11.06
C ASP A 174 4.87 7.73 10.87
N ASN A 175 4.30 6.60 11.31
CA ASN A 175 2.86 6.30 11.34
C ASN A 175 2.23 5.98 9.94
N PRO A 176 0.96 5.61 9.85
CA PRO A 176 0.35 4.28 9.93
C PRO A 176 0.13 3.59 8.56
N ALA A 177 0.69 4.04 7.43
CA ALA A 177 0.26 3.57 6.09
C ALA A 177 0.39 2.03 5.82
N ALA A 178 1.36 1.35 6.43
CA ALA A 178 1.50 -0.10 6.28
C ALA A 178 0.39 -0.89 7.01
N ASN A 179 -0.08 -0.34 8.13
CA ASN A 179 -1.11 -0.85 9.01
C ASN A 179 -2.08 0.30 9.28
N ALA A 180 -2.78 0.79 8.27
CA ALA A 180 -3.76 1.86 8.40
C ALA A 180 -5.09 1.37 7.87
N VAL A 181 -6.16 1.91 8.44
CA VAL A 181 -7.44 1.98 7.75
C VAL A 181 -7.54 3.33 7.05
N TYR A 182 -7.58 3.28 5.73
CA TYR A 182 -7.76 4.42 4.83
C TYR A 182 -9.22 4.81 4.75
N ARG A 183 -9.52 6.11 4.83
CA ARG A 183 -10.88 6.65 4.79
C ARG A 183 -11.12 7.44 3.51
N PHE A 184 -12.31 7.24 2.96
CA PHE A 184 -12.81 7.97 1.82
C PHE A 184 -14.19 8.53 2.14
N PHE A 185 -14.44 9.77 1.75
CA PHE A 185 -15.75 10.40 1.81
C PHE A 185 -16.42 10.35 0.44
N ASN A 186 -17.57 9.69 0.33
CA ASN A 186 -18.38 9.71 -0.88
C ASN A 186 -19.18 11.01 -0.95
N GLN A 187 -18.84 11.86 -1.91
CA GLN A 187 -19.44 13.19 -2.06
C GLN A 187 -20.89 13.15 -2.57
N ASP A 188 -21.32 12.04 -3.17
CA ASP A 188 -22.66 11.91 -3.76
C ASP A 188 -23.73 11.60 -2.69
N ASN A 189 -23.40 10.78 -1.69
CA ASN A 189 -24.34 10.29 -0.68
C ASN A 189 -23.91 10.56 0.78
N GLY A 190 -22.71 11.12 0.99
CA GLY A 190 -22.19 11.50 2.30
C GLY A 190 -21.76 10.32 3.19
N VAL A 191 -21.58 9.12 2.63
CA VAL A 191 -21.12 7.94 3.39
C VAL A 191 -19.60 7.85 3.36
N HIS A 192 -19.03 7.18 4.36
CA HIS A 192 -17.61 6.90 4.41
C HIS A 192 -17.32 5.46 4.01
N PHE A 193 -16.19 5.26 3.33
CA PHE A 193 -15.62 3.95 3.01
C PHE A 193 -14.26 3.80 3.69
N TYR A 194 -13.98 2.59 4.19
CA TYR A 194 -12.82 2.28 5.00
C TYR A 194 -12.13 1.03 4.46
N THR A 195 -10.82 1.07 4.24
CA THR A 195 -10.07 -0.10 3.80
C THR A 195 -8.68 -0.16 4.39
N ALA A 196 -8.23 -1.35 4.77
CA ALA A 196 -6.83 -1.60 5.10
C ALA A 196 -6.00 -2.04 3.88
N SER A 197 -6.66 -2.32 2.75
CA SER A 197 -6.01 -2.77 1.52
C SER A 197 -5.48 -1.57 0.74
N ILE A 198 -4.15 -1.48 0.63
CA ILE A 198 -3.47 -0.50 -0.22
C ILE A 198 -3.93 -0.62 -1.68
N ALA A 199 -4.10 -1.85 -2.19
CA ALA A 199 -4.58 -2.06 -3.55
C ALA A 199 -6.02 -1.57 -3.76
N GLU A 200 -6.89 -1.75 -2.77
CA GLU A 200 -8.28 -1.24 -2.82
C GLU A 200 -8.32 0.28 -2.70
N ARG A 201 -7.51 0.87 -1.80
CA ARG A 201 -7.29 2.32 -1.68
C ARG A 201 -6.93 2.92 -3.05
N ASP A 202 -5.93 2.36 -3.71
CA ASP A 202 -5.44 2.90 -4.98
C ASP A 202 -6.43 2.67 -6.12
N ALA A 203 -7.14 1.53 -6.13
CA ALA A 203 -8.21 1.28 -7.08
C ALA A 203 -9.37 2.29 -6.92
N VAL A 204 -9.79 2.60 -5.69
CA VAL A 204 -10.84 3.60 -5.41
C VAL A 204 -10.39 4.99 -5.87
N LYS A 205 -9.16 5.41 -5.50
CA LYS A 205 -8.57 6.70 -5.93
C LYS A 205 -8.56 6.83 -7.46
N ALA A 206 -8.24 5.75 -8.17
CA ALA A 206 -8.09 5.77 -9.62
C ALA A 206 -9.44 5.69 -10.38
N ALA A 207 -10.39 4.91 -9.86
CA ALA A 207 -11.59 4.53 -10.62
C ALA A 207 -12.86 5.26 -10.17
N LEU A 208 -12.93 5.78 -8.94
CA LEU A 208 -14.15 6.28 -8.33
C LEU A 208 -14.01 7.75 -7.88
N PRO A 209 -14.19 8.71 -8.81
CA PRO A 209 -13.96 10.14 -8.52
C PRO A 209 -14.90 10.74 -7.46
N GLN A 210 -16.04 10.09 -7.20
CA GLN A 210 -16.97 10.51 -6.14
C GLN A 210 -16.45 10.21 -4.73
N TYR A 211 -15.46 9.32 -4.59
CA TYR A 211 -14.81 9.02 -3.32
C TYR A 211 -13.57 9.90 -3.12
N GLN A 212 -13.74 10.96 -2.34
CA GLN A 212 -12.64 11.80 -1.92
C GLN A 212 -11.78 11.08 -0.90
N TYR A 213 -10.51 10.84 -1.22
CA TYR A 213 -9.54 10.27 -0.28
C TYR A 213 -9.24 11.28 0.84
N GLU A 214 -9.48 10.89 2.09
CA GLU A 214 -9.23 11.72 3.28
C GLU A 214 -7.92 11.37 3.98
N GLY A 215 -7.29 10.25 3.61
CA GLY A 215 -6.06 9.76 4.24
C GLY A 215 -6.29 8.59 5.20
N PRO A 216 -5.25 8.22 5.97
CA PRO A 216 -5.38 7.28 7.08
C PRO A 216 -6.33 7.81 8.17
N ALA A 217 -7.35 7.05 8.55
CA ALA A 217 -8.24 7.40 9.67
C ALA A 217 -7.71 6.92 11.02
N PHE A 218 -7.11 5.74 11.06
CA PHE A 218 -6.46 5.18 12.24
C PHE A 218 -5.47 4.09 11.85
N ALA A 219 -4.51 3.83 12.74
CA ALA A 219 -3.57 2.73 12.63
C ALA A 219 -4.27 1.42 12.97
N LEU A 220 -3.80 0.31 12.42
CA LEU A 220 -4.11 -1.04 12.86
C LEU A 220 -2.96 -1.54 13.74
N PRO A 221 -3.28 -2.36 14.73
CA PRO A 221 -2.27 -3.00 15.56
C PRO A 221 -1.41 -4.01 14.81
N ASP A 222 -0.32 -4.43 15.44
CA ASP A 222 0.45 -5.59 14.98
C ASP A 222 -0.44 -6.85 15.04
N GLN A 223 -0.59 -7.54 13.91
CA GLN A 223 -1.43 -8.73 13.80
C GLN A 223 -0.98 -9.89 14.71
N ALA A 224 0.25 -9.86 15.23
CA ALA A 224 0.67 -10.81 16.24
C ALA A 224 -0.03 -10.62 17.61
N LEU A 225 -0.72 -9.48 17.81
CA LEU A 225 -1.29 -9.05 19.09
C LEU A 225 -2.82 -8.93 19.07
N THR A 226 -3.45 -8.95 17.90
CA THR A 226 -4.90 -8.87 17.70
C THR A 226 -5.61 -10.15 18.12
N ASP A 227 -6.88 -10.02 18.49
CA ASP A 227 -7.71 -11.14 18.93
C ASP A 227 -9.11 -11.18 18.30
N VAL A 228 -9.46 -10.18 17.47
CA VAL A 228 -10.74 -10.15 16.74
C VAL A 228 -10.58 -9.70 15.28
N ASP A 229 -11.37 -10.34 14.41
CA ASP A 229 -11.60 -9.89 13.04
C ASP A 229 -12.63 -8.76 13.00
N VAL A 230 -12.41 -7.74 12.17
CA VAL A 230 -13.43 -6.77 11.77
C VAL A 230 -14.05 -7.21 10.45
N PHE A 231 -15.30 -7.65 10.53
CA PHE A 231 -16.10 -8.13 9.42
C PHE A 231 -16.68 -6.97 8.60
N ARG A 232 -16.60 -7.07 7.28
CA ARG A 232 -17.14 -6.09 6.34
C ARG A 232 -18.34 -6.64 5.58
N PHE A 233 -19.33 -5.76 5.40
CA PHE A 233 -20.51 -6.01 4.61
C PHE A 233 -20.76 -4.85 3.66
N TYR A 234 -21.22 -5.15 2.45
CA TYR A 234 -21.66 -4.16 1.47
C TYR A 234 -23.18 -4.14 1.36
N ASN A 235 -23.78 -2.97 1.43
CA ASN A 235 -25.21 -2.76 1.19
C ASN A 235 -25.42 -2.03 -0.14
N ALA A 236 -25.99 -2.73 -1.12
CA ALA A 236 -26.17 -2.21 -2.48
C ALA A 236 -27.23 -1.11 -2.60
N ASP A 237 -28.20 -1.06 -1.68
CA ASP A 237 -29.27 -0.06 -1.70
C ASP A 237 -28.78 1.31 -1.22
N THR A 238 -27.91 1.30 -0.21
CA THR A 238 -27.33 2.53 0.38
C THR A 238 -25.97 2.89 -0.23
N ASN A 239 -25.37 1.95 -0.98
CA ASN A 239 -23.99 2.02 -1.46
C ASN A 239 -22.99 2.33 -0.32
N ALA A 240 -23.20 1.69 0.82
CA ALA A 240 -22.42 1.88 2.04
C ALA A 240 -21.90 0.53 2.56
N HIS A 241 -20.83 0.62 3.35
CA HIS A 241 -20.26 -0.53 4.03
C HIS A 241 -20.58 -0.50 5.52
N PHE A 242 -20.76 -1.69 6.09
CA PHE A 242 -20.93 -1.90 7.52
C PHE A 242 -19.78 -2.74 8.07
N TYR A 243 -19.26 -2.34 9.23
CA TYR A 243 -18.13 -2.95 9.90
C TYR A 243 -18.48 -3.35 11.34
N THR A 244 -18.09 -4.56 11.74
CA THR A 244 -18.27 -5.05 13.12
C THR A 244 -17.19 -6.05 13.52
N ALA A 245 -16.70 -5.95 14.75
CA ALA A 245 -15.86 -7.00 15.37
C ALA A 245 -16.68 -8.07 16.10
N SER A 246 -17.99 -7.88 16.25
CA SER A 246 -18.87 -8.82 16.94
C SER A 246 -19.26 -9.96 16.02
N ALA A 247 -18.75 -11.17 16.29
CA ALA A 247 -19.15 -12.37 15.58
C ALA A 247 -20.67 -12.63 15.66
N ALA A 248 -21.31 -12.29 16.79
CA ALA A 248 -22.75 -12.41 16.95
C ALA A 248 -23.53 -11.41 16.09
N GLU A 249 -23.03 -10.17 15.94
CA GLU A 249 -23.63 -9.17 15.06
C GLU A 249 -23.45 -9.56 13.59
N ARG A 250 -22.26 -10.03 13.21
CA ARG A 250 -21.99 -10.61 11.88
C ARG A 250 -23.02 -11.71 11.56
N ASP A 251 -23.20 -12.68 12.46
CA ASP A 251 -24.12 -13.82 12.25
C ASP A 251 -25.58 -13.36 12.20
N TYR A 252 -25.94 -12.33 12.97
CA TYR A 252 -27.26 -11.72 12.93
C TYR A 252 -27.52 -11.02 11.58
N VAL A 253 -26.58 -10.21 11.10
CA VAL A 253 -26.69 -9.50 9.81
C VAL A 253 -26.84 -10.51 8.67
N GLN A 254 -25.96 -11.52 8.60
CA GLN A 254 -26.03 -12.56 7.55
C GLN A 254 -27.36 -13.31 7.54
N ARG A 255 -27.96 -13.53 8.72
CA ARG A 255 -29.21 -14.31 8.84
C ARG A 255 -30.47 -13.48 8.59
N THR A 256 -30.46 -12.19 8.93
CA THR A 256 -31.69 -11.38 9.03
C THR A 256 -31.76 -10.22 8.06
N LEU A 257 -30.63 -9.76 7.52
CA LEU A 257 -30.55 -8.57 6.65
C LEU A 257 -30.01 -8.97 5.26
N PRO A 258 -30.89 -9.40 4.33
CA PRO A 258 -30.47 -9.92 3.02
C PRO A 258 -29.81 -8.89 2.12
N ASP A 259 -30.02 -7.60 2.37
CA ASP A 259 -29.46 -6.50 1.57
C ASP A 259 -27.98 -6.22 1.91
N PHE A 260 -27.45 -6.85 2.96
CA PHE A 260 -26.04 -6.78 3.35
C PHE A 260 -25.29 -8.03 2.86
N GLN A 261 -24.46 -7.85 1.83
CA GLN A 261 -23.57 -8.87 1.31
C GLN A 261 -22.32 -8.98 2.19
N TYR A 262 -22.07 -10.17 2.73
CA TYR A 262 -20.87 -10.42 3.53
C TYR A 262 -19.62 -10.53 2.65
N GLU A 263 -18.61 -9.70 2.92
CA GLU A 263 -17.36 -9.66 2.16
C GLU A 263 -16.19 -10.37 2.86
N GLY A 264 -16.37 -10.77 4.12
CA GLY A 264 -15.33 -11.41 4.93
C GLY A 264 -14.69 -10.48 5.98
N PRO A 265 -13.62 -10.93 6.65
CA PRO A 265 -12.75 -10.07 7.45
C PRO A 265 -12.04 -9.03 6.56
N ALA A 266 -12.12 -7.75 6.93
CA ALA A 266 -11.42 -6.67 6.22
C ALA A 266 -10.07 -6.33 6.85
N PHE A 267 -9.97 -6.44 8.18
CA PHE A 267 -8.76 -6.25 8.98
C PHE A 267 -8.98 -6.81 10.38
N GLU A 268 -7.91 -6.88 11.17
CA GLU A 268 -7.97 -7.32 12.58
C GLU A 268 -7.86 -6.13 13.54
N ALA A 269 -8.37 -6.31 14.75
CA ALA A 269 -8.44 -5.29 15.80
C ALA A 269 -8.28 -5.94 17.19
N PHE A 270 -8.25 -5.12 18.24
CA PHE A 270 -8.34 -5.58 19.62
C PHE A 270 -9.79 -5.60 20.11
N SER A 271 -10.11 -6.60 20.93
CA SER A 271 -11.43 -6.79 21.53
C SER A 271 -11.71 -5.87 22.72
N ASP A 272 -10.66 -5.37 23.39
CA ASP A 272 -10.74 -4.51 24.56
C ASP A 272 -9.72 -3.36 24.55
N ALA A 273 -9.86 -2.46 25.52
CA ALA A 273 -9.03 -1.26 25.65
C ALA A 273 -7.59 -1.55 26.11
N GLY A 274 -7.23 -2.81 26.37
CA GLY A 274 -6.00 -3.18 27.04
C GLY A 274 -6.07 -2.98 28.55
N ALA A 275 -5.07 -3.49 29.27
CA ALA A 275 -5.06 -3.50 30.73
C ALA A 275 -4.98 -2.09 31.34
N ASN A 276 -4.40 -1.14 30.61
CA ASN A 276 -4.19 0.25 31.03
C ASN A 276 -4.80 1.27 30.05
N GLY A 277 -5.69 0.85 29.14
CA GLY A 277 -6.26 1.74 28.14
C GLY A 277 -5.32 2.07 26.98
N GLU A 278 -4.34 1.20 26.72
CA GLU A 278 -3.37 1.36 25.63
C GLU A 278 -3.97 1.20 24.23
N HIS A 279 -5.13 0.54 24.08
CA HIS A 279 -5.80 0.41 22.79
C HIS A 279 -6.84 1.52 22.60
N HIS A 280 -6.84 2.15 21.43
CA HIS A 280 -7.67 3.29 21.11
C HIS A 280 -9.03 2.85 20.60
N ALA A 281 -10.11 3.38 21.18
CA ALA A 281 -11.46 3.02 20.78
C ALA A 281 -11.82 3.58 19.40
N VAL A 282 -12.44 2.75 18.56
CA VAL A 282 -13.15 3.19 17.35
C VAL A 282 -14.63 3.30 17.65
N TYR A 283 -15.15 4.52 17.59
CA TYR A 283 -16.52 4.88 17.89
C TYR A 283 -17.43 4.65 16.68
N ARG A 284 -18.59 4.03 16.89
CA ARG A 284 -19.60 3.80 15.86
C ARG A 284 -20.82 4.69 16.07
N PHE A 285 -21.30 5.26 14.98
CA PHE A 285 -22.55 6.01 14.92
C PHE A 285 -23.46 5.42 13.85
N TYR A 286 -24.75 5.35 14.14
CA TYR A 286 -25.79 5.01 13.18
C TYR A 286 -26.55 6.26 12.72
N ARG A 287 -26.83 6.35 11.43
CA ARG A 287 -27.55 7.46 10.80
C ARG A 287 -28.87 6.92 10.20
N PRO A 288 -30.03 7.11 10.87
CA PRO A 288 -31.27 6.41 10.50
C PRO A 288 -31.92 6.87 9.20
N ASP A 289 -31.69 8.12 8.79
CA ASP A 289 -32.25 8.68 7.56
C ASP A 289 -31.60 8.09 6.29
N THR A 290 -30.37 7.57 6.40
CA THR A 290 -29.67 6.88 5.32
C THR A 290 -29.47 5.39 5.56
N GLY A 291 -29.66 4.91 6.79
CA GLY A 291 -29.39 3.51 7.15
C GLY A 291 -27.90 3.16 7.16
N THR A 292 -27.02 4.16 7.36
CA THR A 292 -25.56 3.99 7.25
C THR A 292 -24.85 4.24 8.56
N HIS A 293 -23.59 3.80 8.64
CA HIS A 293 -22.75 3.98 9.82
C HIS A 293 -21.56 4.90 9.55
N PHE A 294 -21.09 5.56 10.61
CA PHE A 294 -19.86 6.34 10.63
C PHE A 294 -18.94 5.84 11.74
N TYR A 295 -17.63 5.83 11.46
CA TYR A 295 -16.60 5.30 12.34
C TYR A 295 -15.47 6.30 12.53
N THR A 296 -15.02 6.49 13.78
CA THR A 296 -13.87 7.35 14.08
C THR A 296 -13.10 6.87 15.29
N ALA A 297 -11.77 6.92 15.23
CA ALA A 297 -10.90 6.75 16.40
C ALA A 297 -10.62 8.08 17.13
N SER A 298 -11.06 9.22 16.56
CA SER A 298 -10.82 10.54 17.13
C SER A 298 -11.92 10.89 18.13
N ALA A 299 -11.56 11.05 19.40
CA ALA A 299 -12.47 11.50 20.44
C ALA A 299 -13.02 12.91 20.16
N ASP A 300 -12.24 13.78 19.51
CA ASP A 300 -12.67 15.12 19.11
C ASP A 300 -13.68 15.05 17.96
N GLU A 301 -13.47 14.19 16.97
CA GLU A 301 -14.42 13.98 15.88
C GLU A 301 -15.72 13.35 16.40
N LYS A 302 -15.62 12.37 17.31
CA LYS A 302 -16.77 11.82 18.03
C LYS A 302 -17.58 12.93 18.71
N ALA A 303 -16.91 13.77 19.51
CA ALA A 303 -17.58 14.86 20.22
C ALA A 303 -18.16 15.90 19.25
N HIS A 304 -17.47 16.19 18.15
CA HIS A 304 -17.98 17.09 17.12
C HIS A 304 -19.26 16.54 16.48
N VAL A 305 -19.29 15.23 16.15
CA VAL A 305 -20.46 14.58 15.56
C VAL A 305 -21.66 14.60 16.52
N GLU A 306 -21.45 14.24 17.79
CA GLU A 306 -22.50 14.27 18.81
C GLU A 306 -23.11 15.67 19.00
N ASN A 307 -22.29 16.72 18.91
CA ASN A 307 -22.74 18.09 19.17
C ASN A 307 -23.32 18.79 17.93
N THR A 308 -22.89 18.39 16.72
CA THR A 308 -23.19 19.13 15.48
C THR A 308 -24.22 18.43 14.61
N PHE A 309 -24.26 17.10 14.62
CA PHE A 309 -25.10 16.32 13.70
C PHE A 309 -26.11 15.46 14.47
N PRO A 310 -27.28 16.01 14.84
CA PRO A 310 -28.27 15.33 15.70
C PRO A 310 -28.91 14.08 15.07
N THR A 311 -28.71 13.85 13.77
CA THR A 311 -29.18 12.64 13.07
C THR A 311 -28.27 11.44 13.29
N TYR A 312 -27.05 11.63 13.79
CA TYR A 312 -26.15 10.53 14.15
C TYR A 312 -26.42 10.08 15.58
N HIS A 313 -26.74 8.80 15.75
CA HIS A 313 -26.88 8.18 17.05
C HIS A 313 -25.62 7.41 17.40
N TYR A 314 -24.98 7.78 18.50
CA TYR A 314 -23.83 7.06 19.02
C TYR A 314 -24.25 5.67 19.50
N GLU A 315 -23.58 4.63 18.98
CA GLU A 315 -23.87 3.22 19.30
C GLU A 315 -22.84 2.59 20.24
N GLY A 316 -21.75 3.29 20.53
CA GLY A 316 -20.69 2.80 21.41
C GLY A 316 -19.35 2.59 20.69
N VAL A 317 -18.49 1.81 21.33
CA VAL A 317 -17.20 1.37 20.77
C VAL A 317 -17.46 0.14 19.91
N ALA A 318 -17.01 0.19 18.66
CA ALA A 318 -17.13 -0.91 17.70
C ALA A 318 -16.03 -1.96 17.89
N TYR A 319 -14.80 -1.49 18.12
CA TYR A 319 -13.57 -2.25 18.36
C TYR A 319 -12.45 -1.29 18.81
N PHE A 320 -11.26 -1.82 19.12
CA PHE A 320 -10.09 -1.04 19.52
C PHE A 320 -8.92 -1.27 18.57
N VAL A 321 -8.05 -0.26 18.41
CA VAL A 321 -6.88 -0.26 17.51
C VAL A 321 -5.61 0.23 18.18
#